data_AF-A0A662RHJ4-F1
#
_entry.id   AF-A0A662RHJ4-F1
#
_cell.length_a   1.000
_cell.length_b   1.000
_cell.length_c   1.000
_cell.angle_alpha   90.00
_cell.angle_beta   90.00
_cell.angle_gamma   90.00
#
_symmetry.space_group_name_H-M   'P 1'
#
loop_
_entity.id
_entity.type
_entity.pdbx_description
1 polymer ?
#
loop_
_entity_poly.entity_id
_entity_poly.type
_entity_poly.pdbx_seq_one_letter_code
_entity_poly.pdbx_strand_id
1 'polypeptide(L)'
;MELLKEKVQEDDFLTAKGLGNEVPFRIFDYPPEKELLVRQTIDRIASNLNDTPVNILVIDLYEMCLKLLEDKLYVEKIMKF
;
A
#
# COMPACT_ATOMS: atom_id res chain seq x y z
N MET A 1 12.64 6.44 5.96
CA MET A 1 11.99 5.13 6.21
C MET A 1 11.50 5.01 7.65
N GLU A 2 12.32 5.31 8.66
CA GLU A 2 11.86 5.35 10.07
C GLU A 2 10.72 6.34 10.28
N LEU A 3 10.82 7.53 9.67
CA LEU A 3 9.75 8.54 9.69
C LEU A 3 8.41 8.05 9.13
N LEU A 4 8.41 7.14 8.14
CA LEU A 4 7.16 6.60 7.59
C LEU A 4 6.46 5.71 8.63
N LYS A 5 7.24 4.86 9.32
CA LYS A 5 6.72 3.99 10.37
C LYS A 5 6.09 4.80 11.51
N GLU A 6 6.75 5.86 11.95
CA GLU A 6 6.22 6.74 13.00
C GLU A 6 4.95 7.45 12.50
N LYS A 7 4.98 7.99 11.28
CA LYS A 7 3.87 8.77 10.73
C LYS A 7 2.58 7.98 10.59
N VAL A 8 2.65 6.70 10.20
CA VAL A 8 1.46 5.85 10.03
C VAL A 8 0.84 5.40 11.37
N GLN A 9 1.57 5.54 12.48
CA GLN A 9 1.09 5.22 13.82
C GLN A 9 0.49 6.43 14.55
N GLU A 10 0.63 7.65 14.01
CA GLU A 10 0.08 8.84 14.63
C GLU A 10 -1.45 8.83 14.62
N ASP A 11 -2.09 9.22 15.73
CA ASP A 11 -3.55 9.29 15.84
C ASP A 11 -4.17 10.16 14.73
N ASP A 12 -3.53 11.26 14.35
CA ASP A 12 -4.01 12.13 13.27
C ASP A 12 -3.92 11.46 11.88
N PHE A 13 -3.03 10.48 11.72
CA PHE A 13 -2.98 9.63 10.52
C PHE A 13 -4.18 8.69 10.49
N LEU A 14 -4.44 7.99 11.60
CA LEU A 14 -5.46 6.96 11.70
C LEU A 14 -6.88 7.51 11.75
N THR A 15 -7.07 8.66 12.40
CA THR A 15 -8.41 9.25 12.64
C THR A 15 -8.83 10.24 11.56
N ALA A 16 -7.98 10.52 10.57
CA ALA A 16 -8.28 11.46 9.48
C ALA A 16 -8.77 12.84 9.95
N LYS A 17 -8.32 13.29 11.13
CA LYS A 17 -8.72 14.57 11.72
C LYS A 17 -8.33 15.74 10.82
N GLY A 18 -9.26 16.69 10.66
CA GLY A 18 -9.01 17.98 10.00
C GLY A 18 -9.27 18.04 8.49
N LEU A 19 -9.75 16.96 7.87
CA LEU A 19 -9.94 16.87 6.41
C LEU A 19 -11.28 17.42 5.89
N GLY A 20 -12.12 18.05 6.72
CA GLY A 20 -13.30 18.78 6.22
C GLY A 20 -14.20 17.99 5.25
N ASN A 21 -14.49 16.71 5.56
CA ASN A 21 -15.21 15.75 4.70
C ASN A 21 -14.46 15.18 3.48
N GLU A 22 -13.15 15.37 3.35
CA GLU A 22 -12.37 14.71 2.30
C GLU A 22 -11.97 13.28 2.66
N VAL A 23 -11.73 12.46 1.64
CA VAL A 23 -11.18 11.11 1.80
C VAL A 23 -9.71 11.24 2.21
N PRO A 24 -9.27 10.66 3.34
CA PRO A 24 -7.89 10.72 3.82
C PRO A 24 -6.95 9.90 2.95
N PHE A 25 -6.53 10.46 1.82
CA PHE A 25 -5.56 9.84 0.92
C PHE A 25 -4.19 10.51 1.08
N ARG A 26 -3.13 9.70 1.12
CA ARG A 26 -1.74 10.18 1.23
C ARG A 26 -0.89 9.46 0.20
N ILE A 27 -0.08 10.22 -0.53
CA ILE A 27 0.90 9.68 -1.49
C ILE A 27 2.27 9.71 -0.83
N PHE A 28 3.01 8.62 -0.97
CA PHE A 28 4.43 8.55 -0.62
C PHE A 28 5.21 8.15 -1.87
N ASP A 29 5.83 9.12 -2.53
CA ASP A 29 6.70 8.90 -3.66
C ASP A 29 8.13 8.56 -3.20
N TYR A 30 8.87 7.86 -4.06
CA TYR A 30 10.26 7.51 -3.82
C TYR A 30 11.01 7.29 -5.13
N PRO A 31 12.33 7.53 -5.14
CA PRO A 31 13.18 7.19 -6.28
C PRO A 31 13.08 5.70 -6.63
N PRO A 32 12.95 5.33 -7.93
CA PRO A 32 12.78 3.93 -8.35
C PRO A 32 13.87 2.99 -7.84
N GLU A 33 15.10 3.48 -7.67
CA GLU A 33 16.23 2.69 -7.19
C GLU A 33 16.04 2.19 -5.75
N LYS A 34 15.11 2.80 -5.00
CA LYS A 34 14.76 2.41 -3.63
C LYS A 34 13.62 1.39 -3.56
N GLU A 35 13.10 0.91 -4.69
CA GLU A 35 11.93 0.04 -4.71
C GLU A 35 12.06 -1.19 -3.80
N LEU A 36 13.18 -1.91 -3.88
CA LEU A 36 13.41 -3.09 -3.03
C LEU A 36 13.38 -2.75 -1.54
N LEU A 37 13.92 -1.58 -1.16
CA LEU A 37 13.92 -1.11 0.23
C LEU A 37 12.51 -0.71 0.68
N VAL A 38 11.74 -0.05 -0.18
CA VAL A 38 10.38 0.37 0.12
C VAL A 38 9.47 -0.83 0.31
N ARG A 39 9.54 -1.81 -0.60
CA ARG A 39 8.79 -3.07 -0.50
C ARG A 39 9.02 -3.76 0.84
N GLN A 40 10.28 -3.98 1.23
CA GLN A 40 10.64 -4.56 2.53
C GLN A 40 10.14 -3.73 3.71
N THR A 41 10.11 -2.41 3.57
CA THR A 41 9.65 -1.51 4.63
C THR A 41 8.14 -1.59 4.82
N ILE A 42 7.36 -1.71 3.74
CA ILE A 42 5.90 -1.92 3.80
C ILE A 42 5.58 -3.21 4.57
N ASP A 43 6.26 -4.31 4.23
CA ASP A 43 6.08 -5.60 4.92
C ASP A 43 6.38 -5.49 6.41
N ARG A 44 7.45 -4.79 6.76
CA ARG A 44 7.84 -4.54 8.16
C ARG A 44 6.83 -3.66 8.89
N ILE A 45 6.30 -2.63 8.24
CA ILE A 45 5.29 -1.74 8.84
C ILE A 45 4.00 -2.52 9.10
N ALA A 46 3.50 -3.27 8.10
CA ALA A 46 2.30 -4.09 8.25
C ALA A 46 2.47 -5.11 9.38
N SER A 47 3.61 -5.80 9.44
CA SER A 47 3.91 -6.77 10.50
C SER A 47 3.93 -6.16 11.90
N ASN A 48 4.48 -4.96 12.08
CA ASN A 48 4.54 -4.28 13.39
C ASN A 48 3.18 -3.77 13.87
N LEU A 49 2.27 -3.50 12.93
CA LEU A 49 0.96 -2.94 13.26
C LEU A 49 -0.08 -4.04 13.58
N ASN A 50 0.26 -5.32 13.38
CA ASN A 50 -0.60 -6.44 13.77
C ASN A 50 -0.93 -6.46 15.28
N ASP A 51 -0.07 -5.88 16.12
CA ASP A 51 -0.29 -5.79 17.57
C ASP A 51 -1.09 -4.54 17.99
N THR A 52 -1.50 -3.71 17.02
CA THR A 52 -2.33 -2.51 17.25
C THR A 52 -3.80 -2.79 16.92
N PRO A 53 -4.76 -2.06 17.50
CA PRO A 53 -6.19 -2.25 17.21
C PRO A 53 -6.61 -1.77 15.80
N VAL A 54 -5.67 -1.65 14.86
CA VAL A 54 -5.88 -1.14 13.51
C VAL A 54 -5.88 -2.29 12.53
N ASN A 55 -6.93 -2.39 11.70
CA ASN A 55 -6.97 -3.33 10.59
C ASN A 55 -6.25 -2.75 9.38
N ILE A 56 -5.27 -3.47 8.86
CA ILE A 56 -4.46 -3.03 7.72
C ILE A 56 -4.67 -3.96 6.54
N LEU A 57 -4.88 -3.36 5.38
CA LEU A 57 -4.93 -4.05 4.10
C LEU A 57 -3.83 -3.47 3.22
N VAL A 58 -2.84 -4.29 2.88
CA VAL A 58 -1.82 -3.94 1.89
C VAL A 58 -2.27 -4.43 0.53
N ILE A 59 -2.30 -3.53 -0.46
CA ILE A 59 -2.68 -3.84 -1.84
C ILE A 59 -1.52 -3.48 -2.74
N ASP A 60 -0.98 -4.47 -3.44
CA ASP A 60 -0.11 -4.24 -4.59
C ASP A 60 -0.99 -4.06 -5.84
N LEU A 61 -0.91 -2.86 -6.44
CA LEU A 61 -1.72 -2.52 -7.60
C LEU A 61 -1.37 -3.35 -8.83
N TYR A 62 -0.10 -3.74 -8.98
CA TYR A 62 0.34 -4.56 -10.10
C TYR A 62 -0.23 -5.97 -9.98
N GLU A 63 -0.11 -6.58 -8.80
CA GLU A 63 -0.71 -7.90 -8.51
C GLU A 63 -2.24 -7.88 -8.66
N MET A 64 -2.90 -6.81 -8.21
CA MET A 64 -4.33 -6.66 -8.40
C MET A 64 -4.70 -6.57 -9.89
N CYS A 65 -3.94 -5.82 -10.68
CA CYS A 65 -4.12 -5.79 -12.13
C CYS A 65 -3.95 -7.17 -12.75
N LEU A 66 -2.89 -7.91 -12.39
CA LEU A 66 -2.66 -9.27 -12.90
C LEU A 66 -3.84 -10.20 -12.57
N LYS A 67 -4.31 -10.22 -11.32
CA LYS A 67 -5.49 -11.02 -10.92
C LYS A 67 -6.74 -10.65 -11.71
N LEU A 68 -7.00 -9.35 -11.89
CA LEU A 68 -8.12 -8.88 -12.70
C LEU A 68 -8.01 -9.32 -14.17
N LEU A 69 -6.78 -9.38 -14.71
CA LEU A 69 -6.54 -9.88 -16.05
C LEU A 69 -6.76 -11.40 -16.12
N GLU A 70 -6.24 -12.17 -15.17
CA GLU A 70 -6.44 -13.63 -15.11
C GLU A 70 -7.92 -14.02 -14.99
N ASP A 71 -8.67 -13.30 -14.14
CA ASP A 71 -10.08 -13.59 -13.89
C ASP A 71 -10.99 -13.21 -15.08
N LYS A 72 -10.62 -12.19 -15.87
CA LYS A 72 -11.49 -11.62 -16.92
C LYS A 72 -11.03 -11.88 -18.34
N LEU A 73 -9.75 -12.20 -18.55
CA LEU A 73 -9.14 -12.41 -19.85
C LEU A 73 -8.50 -13.79 -19.91
N TYR A 74 -8.66 -14.44 -21.05
CA TYR A 74 -7.86 -15.62 -21.36
C TYR A 74 -6.40 -15.16 -21.46
N VAL A 75 -5.59 -15.41 -20.42
CA VAL A 75 -4.15 -15.06 -20.35
C VAL A 75 -3.42 -15.50 -21.63
N GLU A 76 -3.83 -16.63 -22.20
CA GLU A 76 -3.36 -17.17 -23.47
C GLU A 76 -3.54 -16.24 -24.69
N LYS A 77 -4.52 -15.33 -24.68
CA LYS A 77 -4.71 -14.32 -25.73
C LYS A 77 -3.76 -13.14 -25.58
N ILE A 78 -3.38 -12.80 -24.35
CA ILE A 78 -2.47 -11.67 -24.08
C ILE A 78 -1.04 -12.08 -24.43
N MET A 79 -0.62 -13.29 -24.07
CA MET A 79 0.74 -13.82 -24.34
C MET A 79 1.04 -14.08 -25.83
N LYS A 80 0.06 -13.91 -26.72
CA LYS A 80 0.22 -14.07 -28.19
C LYS A 80 0.55 -12.76 -28.91
N PHE A 81 0.56 -11.63 -28.20
CA PHE A 81 1.01 -10.33 -28.68
C PHE A 81 2.39 -10.01 -28.11
#